data_AF-A0A2V8NB33-F1
#
_entry.id   AF-A0A2V8NB33-F1
#
_cell.length_a   1.000
_cell.length_b   1.000
_cell.length_c   1.000
_cell.angle_alpha   90.00
_cell.angle_beta   90.00
_cell.angle_gamma   90.00
#
_symmetry.space_group_name_H-M   'P 1'
#
loop_
_entity.id
_entity.type
_entity.pdbx_description
1 polymer ?
#
loop_
_entity_poly.entity_id
_entity_poly.type
_entity_poly.pdbx_seq_one_letter_code
_entity_poly.pdbx_strand_id
1 'polypeptide(L)'
;MEKSLLSLCCLAILLCSASIEAQDIVQGLEPIGPVSSFTKTNAGVTFDCKDGSQVRVSILAADLIRVRASFGKLLPARDHSWAIAKDSWDAVRWSVKESADSIHILTDELEVVVRRSPLLIE
;
A
#
# COMPACT_ATOMS: atom_id res chain seq x y z
N MET A 1 32.59 52.10 14.45
CA MET A 1 33.11 51.04 13.55
C MET A 1 32.47 49.68 13.82
N GLU A 2 32.13 49.35 15.08
CA GLU A 2 31.55 48.05 15.48
C GLU A 2 30.16 47.75 14.88
N LYS A 3 29.33 48.78 14.69
CA LYS A 3 27.96 48.62 14.13
C LYS A 3 27.97 48.28 12.63
N SER A 4 28.97 48.77 11.88
CA SER A 4 29.13 48.44 10.46
C SER A 4 29.60 47.00 10.25
N LEU A 5 30.42 46.48 11.16
CA LEU A 5 30.89 45.09 11.08
C LEU A 5 29.75 44.10 11.38
N LEU A 6 28.92 44.41 12.37
CA LEU A 6 27.74 43.59 12.71
C LEU A 6 26.71 43.55 11.57
N SER A 7 26.48 44.69 10.91
CA SER A 7 25.56 44.80 9.77
C SER A 7 26.04 44.03 8.54
N LEU A 8 27.36 43.96 8.31
CA LEU A 8 27.95 43.21 7.19
C LEU A 8 27.82 41.70 7.40
N CYS A 9 28.00 41.22 8.64
CA CYS A 9 27.82 39.82 8.99
C CYS A 9 26.37 39.36 8.83
N CYS A 10 25.38 40.17 9.25
CA CYS A 10 23.97 39.83 9.06
C CYS A 10 23.57 39.75 7.58
N LEU A 11 24.13 40.62 6.73
CA LEU A 11 23.88 40.61 5.28
C LEU A 11 24.49 39.37 4.60
N ALA A 12 25.67 38.92 5.04
CA ALA A 12 26.31 37.70 4.55
C ALA A 12 25.54 36.43 4.93
N ILE A 13 24.92 36.39 6.12
CA ILE A 13 24.10 35.26 6.58
C ILE A 13 22.77 35.19 5.79
N LEU A 14 22.18 36.34 5.45
CA LEU A 14 20.95 36.41 4.63
C LEU A 14 21.18 35.95 3.18
N LEU A 15 22.36 36.19 2.62
CA LEU A 15 22.74 35.75 1.27
C LEU A 15 23.08 34.25 1.18
N CYS A 16 23.32 33.58 2.32
CA CYS A 16 23.51 32.14 2.42
C CYS A 16 22.22 31.39 2.77
N SER A 17 21.06 31.91 2.36
CA SER A 17 19.80 31.17 2.43
C SER A 17 19.88 29.97 1.49
N ALA A 18 20.39 28.86 2.03
CA ALA A 18 20.37 27.56 1.38
C ALA A 18 18.92 27.26 1.00
N SER A 19 18.69 27.01 -0.28
CA SER A 19 17.41 26.49 -0.77
C SER A 19 17.10 25.22 0.01
N ILE A 20 16.09 25.27 0.88
CA ILE A 20 15.54 24.08 1.50
C ILE A 20 14.70 23.43 0.40
N GLU A 21 15.32 22.48 -0.32
CA GLU A 21 14.60 21.57 -1.20
C GLU A 21 13.50 20.88 -0.39
N ALA A 22 12.30 20.75 -0.96
CA ALA A 22 11.27 19.94 -0.35
C ALA A 22 11.80 18.51 -0.21
N GLN A 23 11.84 17.98 1.01
CA GLN A 23 12.19 16.59 1.23
C GLN A 23 11.10 15.72 0.61
N ASP A 24 11.44 15.11 -0.52
CA ASP A 24 10.60 14.12 -1.17
C ASP A 24 10.50 12.90 -0.25
N ILE A 25 9.34 12.74 0.40
CA ILE A 25 9.01 11.62 1.30
C ILE A 25 9.03 10.28 0.54
N VAL A 26 9.08 10.31 -0.80
CA VAL A 26 9.05 9.12 -1.67
C VAL A 26 10.43 8.44 -1.79
N GLN A 27 11.53 9.08 -1.36
CA GLN A 27 12.84 8.41 -1.38
C GLN A 27 12.87 7.23 -0.39
N GLY A 28 12.70 6.01 -0.91
CA GLY A 28 12.72 4.75 -0.16
C GLY A 28 11.40 3.99 -0.08
N LEU A 29 10.33 4.45 -0.76
CA LEU A 29 9.10 3.67 -0.91
C LEU A 29 9.22 2.73 -2.12
N GLU A 30 9.31 1.43 -1.85
CA GLU A 30 9.35 0.39 -2.88
C GLU A 30 7.96 -0.24 -3.09
N PRO A 31 7.57 -0.54 -4.34
CA PRO A 31 6.34 -1.29 -4.61
C PRO A 31 6.46 -2.72 -4.06
N ILE A 32 5.31 -3.35 -3.79
CA ILE A 32 5.28 -4.78 -3.45
C ILE A 32 5.77 -5.59 -4.65
N GLY A 33 6.69 -6.52 -4.38
CA GLY A 33 7.30 -7.37 -5.39
C GLY A 33 6.31 -8.28 -6.13
N PRO A 34 6.78 -9.03 -7.13
CA PRO A 34 5.91 -9.88 -7.93
C PRO A 34 5.21 -10.97 -7.11
N VAL A 35 3.96 -11.27 -7.45
CA VAL A 35 3.18 -12.39 -6.90
C VAL A 35 3.91 -13.70 -7.21
N SER A 36 4.21 -14.49 -6.18
CA SER A 36 4.80 -15.83 -6.30
C SER A 36 3.73 -16.92 -6.27
N SER A 37 2.73 -16.78 -5.40
CA SER A 37 1.59 -17.67 -5.29
C SER A 37 0.37 -16.96 -4.71
N PHE A 38 -0.81 -17.56 -4.84
CA PHE A 38 -1.99 -17.10 -4.12
C PHE A 38 -2.82 -18.28 -3.61
N THR A 39 -3.52 -18.06 -2.50
CA THR A 39 -4.44 -19.02 -1.90
C THR A 39 -5.84 -18.42 -1.85
N LYS A 40 -6.80 -19.14 -2.43
CA LYS A 40 -8.24 -18.81 -2.36
C LYS A 40 -8.87 -19.47 -1.13
N THR A 41 -9.68 -18.71 -0.42
CA THR A 41 -10.58 -19.19 0.66
C THR A 41 -12.02 -18.80 0.32
N ASN A 42 -12.99 -19.12 1.19
CA ASN A 42 -14.37 -18.65 1.01
C ASN A 42 -14.53 -17.13 1.21
N ALA A 43 -13.62 -16.51 1.97
CA ALA A 43 -13.69 -15.10 2.37
C ALA A 43 -12.79 -14.17 1.52
N GLY A 44 -12.04 -14.71 0.56
CA GLY A 44 -11.17 -13.93 -0.32
C GLY A 44 -9.89 -14.64 -0.71
N VAL A 45 -8.89 -13.86 -1.12
CA VAL A 45 -7.62 -14.32 -1.68
C VAL A 45 -6.45 -13.74 -0.90
N THR A 46 -5.44 -14.56 -0.60
CA THR A 46 -4.16 -14.11 -0.06
C THR A 46 -3.07 -14.34 -1.11
N PHE A 47 -2.26 -13.32 -1.37
CA PHE A 47 -1.14 -13.29 -2.29
C PHE A 47 0.16 -13.26 -1.51
N ASP A 48 1.05 -14.19 -1.80
CA ASP A 48 2.43 -14.20 -1.34
C ASP A 48 3.32 -13.65 -2.46
N CYS A 49 4.28 -12.80 -2.10
CA CYS A 49 5.13 -12.09 -3.05
C CYS A 49 6.60 -12.50 -2.91
N LYS A 50 7.38 -12.34 -3.99
CA LYS A 50 8.80 -12.73 -4.03
C LYS A 50 9.70 -11.95 -3.08
N ASP A 51 9.30 -10.74 -2.71
CA ASP A 51 9.99 -9.86 -1.75
C ASP A 51 9.65 -10.20 -0.28
N GLY A 52 8.87 -11.25 -0.03
CA GLY A 52 8.39 -11.63 1.30
C GLY A 52 7.16 -10.85 1.77
N SER A 53 6.66 -9.90 0.98
CA SER A 53 5.40 -9.20 1.24
C SER A 53 4.20 -10.14 1.13
N GLN A 54 3.13 -9.82 1.83
CA GLN A 54 1.86 -10.53 1.75
C GLN A 54 0.68 -9.56 1.66
N VAL A 55 -0.24 -9.84 0.74
CA VAL A 55 -1.45 -9.04 0.54
C VAL A 55 -2.68 -9.94 0.64
N ARG A 56 -3.69 -9.52 1.39
CA ARG A 56 -4.98 -10.20 1.48
C ARG A 56 -6.08 -9.29 0.98
N VAL A 57 -6.85 -9.80 0.04
CA VAL A 57 -8.07 -9.21 -0.50
C VAL A 57 -9.25 -10.02 0.05
N SER A 58 -9.98 -9.43 0.99
CA SER A 58 -11.15 -10.03 1.64
C SER A 58 -12.44 -9.45 1.05
N ILE A 59 -13.38 -10.33 0.70
CA ILE A 59 -14.66 -9.95 0.09
C ILE A 59 -15.68 -9.85 1.21
N LEU A 60 -16.08 -8.62 1.55
CA LEU A 60 -16.97 -8.35 2.68
C LEU A 60 -18.42 -8.22 2.23
N ALA A 61 -18.65 -7.65 1.05
CA ALA A 61 -19.94 -7.60 0.38
C ALA A 61 -19.71 -7.61 -1.14
N ALA A 62 -20.78 -7.56 -1.95
CA ALA A 62 -20.65 -7.48 -3.40
C ALA A 62 -19.90 -6.20 -3.83
N ASP A 63 -20.09 -5.10 -3.12
CA ASP A 63 -19.54 -3.77 -3.37
C ASP A 63 -18.43 -3.37 -2.38
N LEU A 64 -18.04 -4.28 -1.47
CA LEU A 64 -17.09 -3.97 -0.39
C LEU A 64 -15.96 -4.97 -0.29
N ILE A 65 -14.75 -4.47 -0.51
CA ILE A 65 -13.51 -5.22 -0.44
C ILE A 65 -12.62 -4.63 0.63
N ARG A 66 -11.98 -5.50 1.41
CA ARG A 66 -10.94 -5.10 2.35
C ARG A 66 -9.59 -5.58 1.87
N VAL A 67 -8.66 -4.64 1.73
CA VAL A 67 -7.26 -4.93 1.42
C VAL A 67 -6.42 -4.78 2.68
N ARG A 68 -5.61 -5.81 2.99
CA ARG A 68 -4.54 -5.73 3.99
C ARG A 68 -3.23 -6.05 3.30
N ALA A 69 -2.25 -5.18 3.42
CA ALA A 69 -0.91 -5.39 2.89
C ALA A 69 0.13 -5.36 4.02
N SER A 70 1.16 -6.16 3.88
CA SER A 70 2.35 -6.16 4.73
C SER A 70 3.57 -6.25 3.82
N PHE A 71 4.49 -5.30 3.99
CA PHE A 71 5.67 -5.13 3.12
C PHE A 71 6.87 -5.87 3.72
N GLY A 72 7.52 -6.71 2.92
CA GLY A 72 8.70 -7.50 3.29
C GLY A 72 8.48 -8.53 4.39
N LYS A 73 7.23 -8.81 4.76
CA LYS A 73 6.86 -9.79 5.80
C LYS A 73 5.40 -10.23 5.66
N LEU A 74 5.07 -11.35 6.30
CA LEU A 74 3.72 -11.90 6.37
C LEU A 74 2.74 -10.99 7.13
N LEU A 75 1.45 -11.09 6.82
CA LEU A 75 0.41 -10.37 7.55
C LEU A 75 0.33 -10.88 8.99
N PRO A 76 0.21 -9.97 9.98
CA PRO A 76 -0.05 -10.38 11.36
C PRO A 76 -1.44 -11.02 11.47
N ALA A 77 -1.52 -12.08 12.28
CA ALA A 77 -2.75 -12.85 12.47
C ALA A 77 -3.90 -11.99 13.01
N ARG A 78 -3.60 -11.07 13.94
CA ARG A 78 -4.59 -10.15 14.51
C ARG A 78 -4.68 -8.86 13.72
N ASP A 79 -5.91 -8.36 13.64
CA ASP A 79 -6.23 -7.03 13.19
C ASP A 79 -6.38 -6.11 14.40
N HIS A 80 -5.71 -4.96 14.39
CA HIS A 80 -5.62 -4.05 15.53
C HIS A 80 -6.40 -2.75 15.32
N SER A 81 -7.23 -2.66 14.28
CA SER A 81 -7.99 -1.43 14.02
C SER A 81 -9.16 -1.27 14.99
N TRP A 82 -9.08 -0.26 15.86
CA TRP A 82 -10.16 0.10 16.78
C TRP A 82 -11.34 0.79 16.08
N ALA A 83 -11.16 1.18 14.81
CA ALA A 83 -12.21 1.76 13.99
C ALA A 83 -13.08 0.70 13.30
N ILE A 84 -12.68 -0.57 13.30
CA ILE A 84 -13.45 -1.65 12.68
C ILE A 84 -14.44 -2.20 13.70
N ALA A 85 -15.71 -1.84 13.54
CA ALA A 85 -16.79 -2.26 14.43
C ALA A 85 -17.41 -3.63 14.05
N LYS A 86 -17.26 -4.07 12.79
CA LYS A 86 -17.84 -5.30 12.25
C LYS A 86 -16.76 -6.15 11.59
N ASP A 87 -16.55 -7.36 12.12
CA ASP A 87 -15.52 -8.31 11.69
C ASP A 87 -16.10 -9.53 10.93
N SER A 88 -17.40 -9.79 11.08
CA SER A 88 -18.12 -10.85 10.39
C SER A 88 -19.10 -10.29 9.36
N TRP A 89 -19.12 -10.90 8.18
CA TRP A 89 -19.93 -10.48 7.04
C TRP A 89 -20.62 -11.71 6.42
N ASP A 90 -21.80 -11.50 5.85
CA ASP A 90 -22.53 -12.57 5.17
C ASP A 90 -21.77 -12.98 3.90
N ALA A 91 -21.80 -14.27 3.60
CA ALA A 91 -21.14 -14.78 2.40
C ALA A 91 -21.82 -14.25 1.14
N VAL A 92 -21.03 -13.66 0.24
CA VAL A 92 -21.47 -13.22 -1.08
C VAL A 92 -20.96 -14.16 -2.16
N ARG A 93 -21.62 -14.18 -3.33
CA ARG A 93 -21.11 -14.90 -4.49
C ARG A 93 -19.98 -14.13 -5.13
N TRP A 94 -18.90 -14.82 -5.43
CA TRP A 94 -17.76 -14.26 -6.15
C TRP A 94 -16.94 -15.38 -6.81
N SER A 95 -16.11 -15.01 -7.78
CA SER A 95 -15.26 -15.93 -8.51
C SER A 95 -13.84 -15.38 -8.70
N VAL A 96 -12.91 -16.27 -9.05
CA VAL A 96 -11.54 -15.90 -9.41
C VAL A 96 -11.28 -16.41 -10.81
N LYS A 97 -10.74 -15.56 -11.68
CA LYS A 97 -10.21 -15.94 -12.99
C LYS A 97 -8.73 -15.61 -13.02
N GLU A 98 -7.93 -16.59 -13.41
CA GLU A 98 -6.48 -16.48 -13.45
C GLU A 98 -6.00 -16.32 -14.89
N SER A 99 -5.08 -15.39 -15.10
CA SER A 99 -4.31 -15.24 -16.33
C SER A 99 -2.81 -15.23 -16.02
N ALA A 100 -1.99 -15.21 -17.09
CA ALA A 100 -0.55 -15.14 -16.99
C ALA A 100 -0.06 -13.87 -16.27
N ASP A 101 -0.75 -12.74 -16.45
CA ASP A 101 -0.30 -11.43 -15.97
C ASP A 101 -1.17 -10.87 -14.84
N SER A 102 -2.36 -11.42 -14.64
CA SER A 102 -3.34 -10.91 -13.68
C SER A 102 -4.18 -12.00 -13.01
N ILE A 103 -4.74 -11.65 -11.86
CA ILE A 103 -5.79 -12.41 -11.17
C ILE A 103 -7.00 -11.48 -11.06
N HIS A 104 -8.15 -11.93 -11.57
CA HIS A 104 -9.41 -11.18 -11.54
C HIS A 104 -10.32 -11.76 -10.48
N ILE A 105 -10.75 -10.94 -9.52
CA ILE A 105 -11.72 -11.32 -8.48
C ILE A 105 -13.03 -10.61 -8.81
N LEU A 106 -14.06 -11.37 -9.13
CA LEU A 106 -15.34 -10.83 -9.59
C LEU A 106 -16.43 -11.08 -8.55
N THR A 107 -17.15 -10.05 -8.16
CA THR A 107 -18.41 -10.11 -7.41
C THR A 107 -19.57 -9.74 -8.34
N ASP A 108 -20.79 -9.65 -7.81
CA ASP A 108 -21.95 -9.18 -8.57
C ASP A 108 -21.89 -7.65 -8.87
N GLU A 109 -20.99 -6.88 -8.21
CA GLU A 109 -20.89 -5.41 -8.36
C GLU A 109 -19.49 -4.88 -8.67
N LEU A 110 -18.42 -5.64 -8.39
CA LEU A 110 -17.03 -5.22 -8.54
C LEU A 110 -16.20 -6.25 -9.30
N GLU A 111 -15.21 -5.74 -10.01
CA GLU A 111 -14.06 -6.50 -10.49
C GLU A 111 -12.80 -5.91 -9.86
N VAL A 112 -12.06 -6.73 -9.12
CA VAL A 112 -10.74 -6.38 -8.59
C VAL A 112 -9.69 -7.07 -9.45
N VAL A 113 -8.79 -6.30 -10.07
CA VAL A 113 -7.73 -6.82 -10.92
C VAL A 113 -6.41 -6.72 -10.18
N VAL A 114 -5.78 -7.87 -9.93
CA VAL A 114 -4.45 -7.95 -9.30
C VAL A 114 -3.42 -8.25 -10.38
N ARG A 115 -2.61 -7.25 -10.76
CA ARG A 115 -1.42 -7.44 -11.62
C ARG A 115 -0.35 -8.19 -10.85
N ARG A 116 0.34 -9.11 -11.52
CA ARG A 116 1.31 -9.99 -10.86
C ARG A 116 2.69 -9.38 -10.67
N SER A 117 3.13 -8.42 -11.48
CA SER A 117 4.51 -7.95 -11.46
C SER A 117 4.66 -6.48 -11.89
N PRO A 118 4.87 -5.54 -10.95
CA PRO A 118 4.78 -5.72 -9.49
C PRO A 118 3.34 -6.03 -9.05
N LEU A 119 3.13 -6.41 -7.80
CA LEU A 119 1.76 -6.53 -7.28
C LEU A 119 1.10 -5.14 -7.32
N LEU A 120 0.04 -5.01 -8.12
CA LEU A 120 -0.78 -3.81 -8.23
C LEU A 120 -2.26 -4.22 -8.22
N ILE A 121 -3.07 -3.52 -7.44
CA ILE A 121 -4.52 -3.73 -7.38
C ILE A 121 -5.19 -2.56 -8.08
N GLU A 122 -6.04 -2.88 -9.06
CA GLU A 122 -6.88 -1.96 -9.85
C GLU A 122 -8.36 -2.29 -9.64
#